data_AF-A0A2N2YCK0-F1
#
_entry.id   AF-A0A2N2YCK0-F1
#
_cell.length_a   1.000
_cell.length_b   1.000
_cell.length_c   1.000
_cell.angle_alpha   90.00
_cell.angle_beta   90.00
_cell.angle_gamma   90.00
#
_symmetry.space_group_name_H-M   'P 1'
#
loop_
_entity.id
_entity.type
_entity.pdbx_description
1 polymer ?
#
loop_
_entity_poly.entity_id
_entity_poly.type
_entity_poly.pdbx_seq_one_letter_code
_entity_poly.pdbx_strand_id
1 'polypeptide(L)'
;MAIPAKCVTVEEARTLQDNWKKTREPEINRAIGSIDTREFFYSVAELEEYLTYVKEESKKQGITNPGVRIYFGAYNNDITNKACVFIAPTNGSSKESENNYTVAPFNHGLGGWPPINY
;
A
#
# COMPACT_ATOMS: atom_id res chain seq x y z
N MET A 1 24.81 5.95 -4.78
CA MET A 1 23.58 6.72 -4.48
C MET A 1 23.41 6.76 -2.97
N ALA A 2 22.95 7.88 -2.40
CA ALA A 2 22.63 7.96 -0.99
C ALA A 2 21.28 7.29 -0.69
N ILE A 3 21.13 6.75 0.51
CA ILE A 3 19.84 6.21 0.98
C ILE A 3 18.84 7.38 1.05
N PRO A 4 17.62 7.25 0.49
CA PRO A 4 16.60 8.28 0.61
C PRO A 4 16.31 8.65 2.07
N ALA A 5 16.10 9.95 2.33
CA ALA A 5 15.97 10.49 3.69
C ALA A 5 14.80 9.93 4.52
N LYS A 6 13.82 9.28 3.88
CA LYS A 6 12.64 8.68 4.53
C LYS A 6 12.72 7.16 4.69
N CYS A 7 13.85 6.53 4.33
CA CYS A 7 14.06 5.12 4.60
C CYS A 7 14.40 4.90 6.08
N VAL A 8 13.83 3.84 6.67
CA VAL A 8 14.13 3.37 8.03
C VAL A 8 15.19 2.25 7.99
N THR A 9 15.77 1.92 9.13
CA THR A 9 16.68 0.76 9.22
C THR A 9 15.90 -0.57 9.19
N VAL A 10 16.61 -1.67 8.93
CA VAL A 10 16.02 -3.02 8.96
C VAL A 10 15.51 -3.37 10.36
N GLU A 11 16.24 -2.98 11.41
CA GLU A 11 15.85 -3.21 12.81
C GLU A 11 14.58 -2.43 13.19
N GLU A 12 14.45 -1.20 12.71
CA GLU A 12 13.25 -0.40 12.94
C GLU A 12 12.04 -1.02 12.26
N ALA A 13 12.15 -1.42 10.99
CA ALA A 13 11.07 -2.07 10.26
C ALA A 13 10.68 -3.44 10.88
N ARG A 14 11.64 -4.23 11.37
CA ARG A 14 11.38 -5.46 12.13
C ARG A 14 10.61 -5.18 13.42
N THR A 15 11.01 -4.17 14.17
CA THR A 15 10.33 -3.75 15.40
C THR A 15 8.88 -3.33 15.13
N LEU A 16 8.64 -2.58 14.04
CA LEU A 16 7.29 -2.17 13.64
C LEU A 16 6.41 -3.38 13.28
N GLN A 17 6.94 -4.37 12.56
CA GLN A 17 6.21 -5.58 12.20
C GLN A 17 5.91 -6.47 13.42
N ASP A 18 6.86 -6.62 14.33
CA ASP A 18 6.64 -7.32 15.60
C ASP A 18 5.55 -6.66 16.44
N ASN A 19 5.53 -5.33 16.50
CA ASN A 19 4.47 -4.59 17.19
C ASN A 19 3.09 -4.83 16.54
N TRP A 20 3.00 -4.83 15.21
CA TRP A 20 1.76 -5.16 14.51
C TRP A 20 1.27 -6.57 14.85
N LYS A 21 2.15 -7.57 14.79
CA LYS A 21 1.83 -8.96 15.15
C LYS A 21 1.36 -9.14 16.58
N LYS A 22 1.93 -8.38 17.51
CA LYS A 22 1.56 -8.46 18.93
C LYS A 22 0.22 -7.80 19.23
N THR A 23 -0.16 -6.77 18.46
CA THR A 23 -1.26 -5.87 18.86
C THR A 23 -2.45 -5.83 17.90
N ARG A 24 -2.25 -6.03 16.59
CA ARG A 24 -3.30 -5.95 15.57
C ARG A 24 -3.71 -7.34 15.08
N GLU A 25 -2.73 -8.18 14.76
CA GLU A 25 -2.98 -9.52 14.22
C GLU A 25 -3.91 -10.39 15.08
N PRO A 26 -3.79 -10.47 16.42
CA PRO A 26 -4.66 -11.32 17.23
C PRO A 26 -6.12 -10.84 17.20
N GLU A 27 -6.32 -9.52 17.21
CA GLU A 27 -7.65 -8.89 17.16
C GLU A 27 -8.31 -9.12 15.80
N ILE A 28 -7.58 -8.87 14.71
CA ILE A 28 -8.05 -9.05 13.34
C ILE A 28 -8.36 -10.53 13.08
N ASN A 29 -7.43 -11.43 13.43
CA ASN A 29 -7.63 -12.86 13.21
C ASN A 29 -8.83 -13.40 13.97
N ARG A 30 -9.06 -12.92 15.20
CA ARG A 30 -10.25 -13.27 15.99
C ARG A 30 -11.53 -12.75 15.34
N ALA A 31 -11.54 -11.51 14.85
CA ALA A 31 -12.72 -10.92 14.21
C ALA A 31 -13.07 -11.59 12.87
N ILE A 32 -12.06 -11.96 12.08
CA ILE A 32 -12.21 -12.62 10.77
C ILE A 32 -12.38 -14.14 10.91
N GLY A 33 -11.98 -14.72 12.05
CA GLY A 33 -12.01 -16.17 12.29
C GLY A 33 -10.91 -16.95 11.58
N SER A 34 -9.91 -16.27 11.02
CA SER A 34 -8.76 -16.88 10.32
C SER A 34 -7.59 -15.90 10.25
N ILE A 35 -6.39 -16.40 9.93
CA ILE A 35 -5.20 -15.55 9.73
C ILE A 35 -5.46 -14.57 8.59
N ASP A 36 -5.23 -13.28 8.79
CA ASP A 36 -5.34 -12.27 7.71
C ASP A 36 -3.97 -12.01 7.04
N THR A 37 -3.99 -11.38 5.86
CA THR A 37 -2.76 -10.88 5.25
C THR A 37 -2.27 -9.62 5.94
N ARG A 38 -0.96 -9.38 5.87
CA ARG A 38 -0.27 -8.23 6.47
C ARG A 38 0.92 -7.74 5.66
N GLU A 39 1.12 -8.32 4.49
CA GLU A 39 2.18 -7.95 3.57
C GLU A 39 1.63 -8.00 2.14
N PHE A 40 2.15 -7.10 1.31
CA PHE A 40 1.66 -6.87 -0.05
C PHE A 40 2.88 -6.70 -0.94
N PHE A 41 3.13 -7.71 -1.75
CA PHE A 41 4.23 -7.70 -2.70
C PHE A 41 3.83 -6.92 -3.95
N TYR A 42 4.73 -6.03 -4.36
CA TYR A 42 4.76 -5.46 -5.69
C TYR A 42 6.18 -5.53 -6.24
N SER A 43 6.32 -5.86 -7.51
CA SER A 43 7.57 -5.70 -8.24
C SER A 43 7.94 -4.22 -8.38
N VAL A 44 9.23 -3.92 -8.45
CA VAL A 44 9.68 -2.55 -8.71
C VAL A 44 9.18 -2.06 -10.07
N ALA A 45 9.19 -2.92 -11.08
CA ALA A 45 8.75 -2.59 -12.44
C ALA A 45 7.28 -2.17 -12.51
N GLU A 46 6.37 -2.88 -11.84
CA GLU A 46 4.94 -2.49 -11.86
C GLU A 46 4.68 -1.20 -11.08
N LEU A 47 5.44 -0.95 -10.01
CA LEU A 47 5.35 0.32 -9.29
C LEU A 47 5.88 1.48 -10.16
N GLU A 48 6.97 1.28 -10.89
CA GLU A 48 7.50 2.28 -11.83
C GLU A 48 6.53 2.55 -12.98
N GLU A 49 5.92 1.51 -13.55
CA GLU A 49 4.88 1.62 -14.57
C GLU A 49 3.69 2.44 -14.05
N TYR A 50 3.17 2.08 -12.87
CA TYR A 50 2.03 2.79 -12.28
C TYR A 50 2.36 4.25 -11.94
N LEU A 51 3.54 4.52 -11.36
CA LEU A 51 3.97 5.89 -11.06
C LEU A 51 4.19 6.72 -12.34
N THR A 52 4.56 6.08 -13.45
CA THR A 52 4.66 6.75 -14.76
C THR A 52 3.26 7.11 -15.27
N TYR A 53 2.32 6.15 -15.25
CA TYR A 53 0.91 6.38 -15.58
C TYR A 53 0.30 7.54 -14.76
N VAL A 54 0.49 7.56 -13.44
CA VAL A 54 0.00 8.63 -12.56
C VAL A 54 0.55 9.99 -12.96
N LYS A 55 1.86 10.09 -13.26
CA LYS A 55 2.49 11.35 -13.69
C LYS A 55 1.93 11.84 -15.03
N GLU A 56 1.74 10.93 -15.99
CA GLU A 56 1.22 11.27 -17.31
C GLU A 56 -0.23 11.77 -17.25
N GLU A 57 -1.11 11.08 -16.52
CA GLU A 57 -2.49 11.52 -16.35
C GLU A 57 -2.60 12.82 -15.56
N SER A 58 -1.80 12.98 -14.51
CA SER A 58 -1.75 14.22 -13.72
C SER A 58 -1.30 15.41 -14.56
N LYS A 59 -0.31 15.20 -15.45
CA LYS A 59 0.18 16.23 -16.37
C LYS A 59 -0.92 16.70 -17.34
N LYS A 60 -1.76 15.80 -17.85
CA LYS A 60 -2.92 16.15 -18.71
C LYS A 60 -3.92 17.07 -17.99
N GLN A 61 -3.94 17.02 -16.66
CA GLN A 61 -4.81 17.81 -15.80
C GLN A 61 -4.14 19.09 -15.27
N GLY A 62 -2.90 19.39 -15.67
CA GLY A 62 -2.13 20.53 -15.19
C GLY A 62 -1.53 20.34 -13.79
N ILE A 63 -1.54 19.12 -13.24
CA ILE A 63 -0.96 18.78 -11.95
C ILE A 63 0.51 18.42 -12.16
N THR A 64 1.42 19.28 -11.68
CA THR A 64 2.87 19.15 -11.92
C THR A 64 3.59 18.25 -10.92
N ASN A 65 3.04 18.10 -9.72
CA ASN A 65 3.66 17.34 -8.64
C ASN A 65 2.62 16.47 -7.91
N PRO A 66 2.10 15.42 -8.58
CA PRO A 66 1.16 14.50 -7.95
C PRO A 66 1.85 13.67 -6.87
N GLY A 67 1.06 13.22 -5.91
CA GLY A 67 1.48 12.23 -4.92
C GLY A 67 0.75 10.90 -5.12
N VAL A 68 1.02 9.97 -4.22
CA VAL A 68 0.27 8.73 -4.08
C VAL A 68 -0.06 8.48 -2.62
N ARG A 69 -1.16 7.77 -2.36
CA ARG A 69 -1.65 7.42 -1.03
C ARG A 69 -2.00 5.93 -1.01
N ILE A 70 -1.54 5.24 0.04
CA ILE A 70 -1.83 3.82 0.22
C ILE A 70 -3.00 3.69 1.19
N TYR A 71 -4.04 2.97 0.77
CA TYR A 71 -5.22 2.68 1.58
C TYR A 71 -5.26 1.21 1.96
N PHE A 72 -5.71 0.92 3.18
CA PHE A 72 -6.19 -0.41 3.52
C PHE A 72 -7.56 -0.65 2.87
N GLY A 73 -7.76 -1.84 2.33
CA GLY A 73 -9.04 -2.37 1.86
C GLY A 73 -9.22 -3.82 2.29
N ALA A 74 -10.33 -4.45 1.87
CA ALA A 74 -10.57 -5.87 2.06
C ALA A 74 -11.44 -6.41 0.93
N TYR A 75 -11.21 -7.64 0.49
CA TYR A 75 -11.91 -8.20 -0.67
C TYR A 75 -13.35 -8.67 -0.39
N ASN A 76 -13.73 -8.88 0.87
CA ASN A 76 -15.07 -9.27 1.38
C ASN A 76 -16.07 -9.81 0.32
N ASN A 77 -15.70 -10.92 -0.31
CA ASN A 77 -16.49 -11.59 -1.34
C ASN A 77 -16.40 -13.12 -1.17
N ASP A 78 -17.09 -13.86 -2.02
CA ASP A 78 -17.17 -15.33 -1.95
C ASP A 78 -15.83 -16.04 -2.15
N ILE A 79 -14.83 -15.37 -2.72
CA ILE A 79 -13.48 -15.90 -2.96
C ILE A 79 -12.59 -15.66 -1.75
N THR A 80 -12.63 -14.46 -1.18
CA THR A 80 -11.75 -14.06 -0.08
C THR A 80 -12.30 -12.88 0.72
N ASN A 81 -12.09 -12.93 2.03
CA ASN A 81 -12.38 -11.85 2.97
C ASN A 81 -11.11 -11.17 3.52
N LYS A 82 -9.95 -11.40 2.88
CA LYS A 82 -8.65 -10.90 3.35
C LYS A 82 -8.48 -9.41 3.11
N ALA A 83 -7.65 -8.80 3.94
CA ALA A 83 -7.19 -7.43 3.74
C ALA A 83 -6.45 -7.27 2.40
N CYS A 84 -6.44 -6.05 1.89
CA CYS A 84 -5.65 -5.63 0.74
C CYS A 84 -5.14 -4.21 0.97
N VAL A 85 -4.24 -3.76 0.11
CA VAL A 85 -3.95 -2.34 -0.05
C VAL A 85 -4.11 -1.94 -1.50
N PHE A 86 -4.44 -0.67 -1.72
CA PHE A 86 -4.39 -0.07 -3.03
C PHE A 86 -3.74 1.30 -2.96
N ILE A 87 -3.09 1.68 -4.06
CA ILE A 87 -2.35 2.93 -4.21
C ILE A 87 -3.21 3.88 -5.05
N ALA A 88 -3.68 4.97 -4.45
CA ALA A 88 -4.46 6.00 -5.11
C ALA A 88 -3.60 7.23 -5.44
N PRO A 89 -3.77 7.87 -6.61
CA PRO A 89 -3.08 9.12 -6.93
C PRO A 89 -3.69 10.30 -6.16
N THR A 90 -2.93 11.36 -5.95
CA THR A 90 -3.39 12.60 -5.30
C THR A 90 -3.15 13.83 -6.17
N ASN A 91 -3.97 14.87 -5.97
CA ASN A 91 -3.90 16.14 -6.72
C ASN A 91 -2.68 17.02 -6.35
N GLY A 92 -1.76 16.49 -5.55
CA GLY A 92 -0.57 17.17 -5.07
C GLY A 92 0.25 16.24 -4.19
N SER A 93 1.47 16.65 -3.84
CA SER A 93 2.41 15.82 -3.08
C SER A 93 2.36 16.01 -1.56
N SER A 94 1.38 16.75 -1.03
CA SER A 94 1.23 17.00 0.41
C SER A 94 0.25 16.00 1.06
N LYS A 95 0.32 15.85 2.39
CA LYS A 95 -0.62 14.96 3.12
C LYS A 95 -2.07 15.46 3.06
N GLU A 96 -2.25 16.78 2.90
CA GLU A 96 -3.53 17.47 2.74
C GLU A 96 -4.07 17.37 1.30
N SER A 97 -3.26 16.91 0.34
CA SER A 97 -3.71 16.78 -1.04
C SER A 97 -4.80 15.73 -1.15
N GLU A 98 -5.93 16.13 -1.72
CA GLU A 98 -7.06 15.25 -2.03
C GLU A 98 -6.65 14.14 -3.01
N ASN A 99 -7.36 13.02 -2.95
CA ASN A 99 -7.21 11.98 -3.98
C ASN A 99 -7.62 12.52 -5.34
N ASN A 100 -6.94 12.03 -6.38
CA ASN A 100 -7.34 12.23 -7.75
C ASN A 100 -8.27 11.08 -8.17
N TYR A 101 -9.58 11.28 -8.06
CA TYR A 101 -10.58 10.27 -8.42
C TYR A 101 -10.76 10.09 -9.94
N THR A 102 -10.07 10.87 -10.78
CA THR A 102 -10.12 10.73 -12.24
C THR A 102 -9.03 9.84 -12.82
N VAL A 103 -8.06 9.42 -11.98
CA VAL A 103 -6.96 8.52 -12.35
C VAL A 103 -7.15 7.21 -11.58
N ALA A 104 -7.02 6.09 -12.29
CA ALA A 104 -7.34 4.78 -11.73
C ALA A 104 -6.37 4.42 -10.57
N PRO A 105 -6.88 3.91 -9.43
CA PRO A 105 -6.04 3.40 -8.36
C PRO A 105 -5.46 2.03 -8.74
N PHE A 106 -4.28 1.72 -8.19
CA PHE A 106 -3.59 0.45 -8.39
C PHE A 106 -3.81 -0.49 -7.22
N ASN A 107 -4.41 -1.65 -7.48
CA ASN A 107 -4.59 -2.76 -6.54
C ASN A 107 -4.03 -4.03 -7.20
N HIS A 108 -4.07 -5.19 -6.52
CA HIS A 108 -3.59 -6.52 -6.94
C HIS A 108 -2.18 -6.93 -6.46
N GLY A 109 -1.66 -6.28 -5.42
CA GLY A 109 -0.47 -6.80 -4.74
C GLY A 109 -0.72 -8.22 -4.21
N LEU A 110 0.20 -9.14 -4.50
CA LEU A 110 0.09 -10.52 -4.04
C LEU A 110 0.56 -10.58 -2.58
N GLY A 111 -0.24 -11.17 -1.70
CA GLY A 111 0.21 -11.54 -0.36
C GLY A 111 0.63 -13.00 -0.35
N GLY A 112 1.79 -13.29 0.22
CA GLY A 112 2.22 -14.63 0.55
C GLY A 112 1.27 -15.31 1.53
N TRP A 113 1.07 -16.62 1.35
CA TRP A 113 0.26 -17.43 2.25
C TRP A 113 1.05 -18.65 2.76
N PRO A 114 1.36 -18.73 4.07
CA PRO A 114 1.07 -17.74 5.12
C PRO A 114 1.86 -16.42 4.93
N PRO A 115 1.45 -15.32 5.60
CA PRO A 115 2.14 -14.04 5.45
C PRO A 115 3.61 -14.10 5.87
N ILE A 116 4.49 -13.55 5.05
CA ILE A 116 5.93 -13.50 5.32
C ILE A 116 6.20 -12.59 6.54
N ASN A 117 7.15 -12.99 7.39
CA ASN A 117 7.65 -12.12 8.46
C ASN A 117 8.74 -11.21 7.90
N TYR A 118 8.72 -9.94 8.30
CA TYR A 118 9.81 -9.01 8.04
C TYR A 118 11.03 -9.34 8.92
#